data_AF-A0A7W8URS3-F1
#
_entry.id   AF-A0A7W8URS3-F1
#
_cell.length_a   1.000
_cell.length_b   1.000
_cell.length_c   1.000
_cell.angle_alpha   90.00
_cell.angle_beta   90.00
_cell.angle_gamma   90.00
#
_symmetry.space_group_name_H-M   'P 1'
#
loop_
_entity.id
_entity.type
_entity.pdbx_description
1 polymer ?
#
loop_
_entity_poly.entity_id
_entity_poly.type
_entity_poly.pdbx_seq_one_letter_code
_entity_poly.pdbx_strand_id
1 'polypeptide(L)'
;MNARVEYPVIRSLVIDPLPTAFIIERILGDYLIPPLEGIYTLGQAVPVMRPDRTYYQQRMDAHGEQQRAAVSHLEDVQQGTPVIDDQGEVAVTASQIPFLCSASPYPVRAIEVIERTLREVLRHYGDPDDRRLNTDPCSLYLDLLRPEWRHELEIVDQILLLVSGLRSQVKEFAGHDRWIIHFLRRQRTTMIIEQSIDWRIVQYYRLRDELREEAREQPDG
;
A
#
# COMPACT_ATOMS: atom_id res chain seq x y z
N MET A 1 -13.86 22.46 -4.69
CA MET A 1 -12.89 22.04 -3.64
C MET A 1 -13.60 21.02 -2.76
N ASN A 2 -13.25 19.74 -2.87
CA ASN A 2 -13.79 18.71 -1.98
C ASN A 2 -13.03 18.80 -0.66
N ALA A 3 -13.71 19.21 0.41
CA ALA A 3 -13.17 19.10 1.76
C ALA A 3 -12.84 17.63 2.01
N ARG A 4 -11.57 17.32 2.28
CA ARG A 4 -11.19 15.98 2.75
C ARG A 4 -11.86 15.79 4.10
N VAL A 5 -12.75 14.80 4.18
CA VAL A 5 -13.31 14.37 5.47
C VAL A 5 -12.16 13.75 6.24
N GLU A 6 -11.66 14.45 7.24
CA GLU A 6 -10.64 13.94 8.17
C GLU A 6 -11.34 13.11 9.25
N TYR A 7 -11.05 11.81 9.28
CA TYR A 7 -11.50 10.91 10.33
C TYR A 7 -10.49 10.97 11.49
N PRO A 8 -10.90 11.35 12.72
CA PRO A 8 -9.96 11.44 13.83
C PRO A 8 -9.44 10.05 14.20
N VAL A 9 -8.12 9.87 14.15
CA VAL A 9 -7.48 8.60 14.51
C VAL A 9 -7.47 8.45 16.03
N ILE A 10 -7.97 7.32 16.51
CA ILE A 10 -8.09 7.00 17.95
C ILE A 10 -6.96 6.07 18.39
N ARG A 11 -6.56 5.16 17.50
CA ARG A 11 -5.48 4.21 17.76
C ARG A 11 -4.78 3.85 16.46
N SER A 12 -3.50 3.52 16.57
CA SER A 12 -2.70 3.02 15.45
C SER A 12 -1.95 1.75 15.83
N LEU A 13 -1.86 0.81 14.90
CA LEU A 13 -0.99 -0.34 14.93
C LEU A 13 0.05 -0.19 13.82
N VAL A 14 1.32 -0.25 14.21
CA VAL A 14 2.45 -0.23 13.28
C VAL A 14 2.99 -1.64 13.13
N ILE A 15 3.07 -2.12 11.90
CA ILE A 15 3.54 -3.46 11.55
C ILE A 15 4.78 -3.30 10.68
N ASP A 16 5.86 -3.99 11.09
CA ASP A 16 7.00 -4.24 10.22
C ASP A 16 6.77 -5.55 9.46
N PRO A 17 6.45 -5.50 8.15
CA PRO A 17 6.20 -6.69 7.38
C PRO A 17 7.49 -7.37 6.89
N LEU A 18 8.66 -6.73 7.02
CA LEU A 18 9.89 -7.18 6.35
C LEU A 18 10.30 -8.62 6.74
N PRO A 19 10.30 -9.04 8.02
CA PRO A 19 10.69 -10.40 8.37
C PRO A 19 9.82 -11.46 7.68
N THR A 20 8.50 -11.26 7.68
CA THR A 20 7.54 -12.14 7.02
C THR A 20 7.68 -12.07 5.51
N ALA A 21 7.90 -10.87 4.95
CA ALA A 21 8.04 -10.66 3.51
C ALA A 21 9.27 -11.39 2.96
N PHE A 22 10.41 -11.36 3.65
CA PHE A 22 11.59 -12.13 3.26
C PHE A 22 11.35 -13.64 3.28
N ILE A 23 10.58 -14.15 4.24
CA ILE A 23 10.23 -15.57 4.30
C ILE A 23 9.33 -15.95 3.12
N ILE A 24 8.30 -15.15 2.82
CA ILE A 24 7.43 -15.35 1.66
C ILE A 24 8.25 -15.32 0.37
N GLU A 25 9.10 -14.31 0.18
CA GLU A 25 9.91 -14.19 -1.02
C GLU A 25 10.85 -15.40 -1.20
N ARG A 26 11.41 -15.92 -0.10
CA ARG A 26 12.28 -17.10 -0.12
C ARG A 26 11.56 -18.40 -0.44
N ILE A 27 10.33 -18.57 0.06
CA ILE A 27 9.57 -19.83 -0.09
C ILE A 27 8.72 -19.82 -1.36
N LEU A 28 8.15 -18.67 -1.70
CA LEU A 28 7.13 -18.51 -2.73
C LEU A 28 7.53 -17.60 -3.90
N GLY A 29 8.73 -17.01 -3.87
CA GLY A 29 9.16 -16.02 -4.86
C GLY A 29 9.15 -16.51 -6.32
N ASP A 30 9.29 -17.82 -6.52
CA ASP A 30 9.22 -18.46 -7.84
C ASP A 30 7.79 -18.54 -8.38
N TYR A 31 6.78 -18.56 -7.51
CA TYR A 31 5.37 -18.56 -7.89
C TYR A 31 4.81 -17.15 -8.14
N LEU A 32 5.48 -16.13 -7.59
CA LEU A 32 5.10 -14.73 -7.77
C LEU A 32 5.53 -14.20 -9.15
N ILE A 33 4.76 -13.26 -9.70
CA ILE A 33 5.14 -12.51 -10.91
C ILE A 33 6.50 -11.83 -10.71
N PRO A 34 7.37 -11.69 -11.72
CA PRO A 34 8.65 -11.00 -11.55
C PRO A 34 8.49 -9.59 -10.97
N PRO A 35 9.48 -9.08 -10.21
CA PRO A 35 9.46 -7.70 -9.76
C PRO A 35 9.46 -6.75 -10.98
N LEU A 36 8.93 -5.54 -10.80
CA LEU A 36 8.94 -4.53 -11.86
C LEU A 36 10.37 -4.21 -12.28
N GLU A 37 10.64 -4.17 -13.57
CA GLU A 37 11.94 -3.75 -14.07
C GLU A 37 12.12 -2.23 -13.88
N GLY A 38 13.34 -1.81 -13.55
CA GLY A 38 13.69 -0.41 -13.39
C GLY A 38 14.79 -0.16 -12.38
N ILE A 39 15.06 1.13 -12.15
CA ILE A 39 16.00 1.60 -11.12
C ILE A 39 15.20 1.96 -9.88
N TYR A 40 15.65 1.47 -8.74
CA TYR A 40 15.07 1.66 -7.43
C TYR A 40 15.92 2.62 -6.61
N THR A 41 15.33 3.17 -5.54
CA THR A 41 16.05 3.85 -4.47
C THR A 41 15.76 3.15 -3.15
N LEU A 42 16.69 3.23 -2.19
CA LEU A 42 16.44 2.76 -0.84
C LEU A 42 15.15 3.36 -0.26
N GLY A 43 14.36 2.49 0.36
CA GLY A 43 13.08 2.79 1.00
C GLY A 43 11.86 2.85 0.07
N GLN A 44 12.02 2.62 -1.24
CA GLN A 44 10.89 2.58 -2.17
C GLN A 44 10.61 1.18 -2.70
N ALA A 45 9.32 0.87 -2.81
CA ALA A 45 8.82 -0.40 -3.32
C ALA A 45 8.63 -0.41 -4.85
N VAL A 46 8.49 0.76 -5.46
CA VAL A 46 8.28 0.92 -6.91
C VAL A 46 9.54 1.54 -7.50
N PRO A 47 9.96 1.17 -8.72
CA PRO A 47 11.10 1.79 -9.37
C PRO A 47 10.87 3.30 -9.56
N VAL A 48 11.90 4.10 -9.29
CA VAL A 48 11.93 5.54 -9.56
C VAL A 48 12.16 5.83 -11.03
N MET A 49 12.80 4.91 -11.75
CA MET A 49 12.96 4.98 -13.20
C MET A 49 12.54 3.66 -13.84
N ARG A 50 11.62 3.73 -14.80
CA ARG A 50 11.07 2.55 -15.49
C ARG A 50 11.54 2.48 -16.94
N PRO A 51 11.73 1.29 -17.51
CA PRO A 51 12.23 1.14 -18.88
C PRO A 51 11.26 1.68 -19.95
N ASP A 52 9.97 1.85 -19.62
CA ASP A 52 8.94 2.37 -20.52
C ASP A 52 8.89 3.91 -20.58
N ARG A 53 9.80 4.61 -19.89
CA ARG A 53 9.86 6.08 -19.84
C ARG A 53 11.24 6.59 -20.24
N THR A 54 11.29 7.83 -20.70
CA THR A 54 12.54 8.50 -21.04
C THR A 54 12.95 9.46 -19.93
N TYR A 55 14.23 9.40 -19.55
CA TYR A 55 14.79 10.23 -18.48
C TYR A 55 16.00 11.00 -18.98
N TYR A 56 16.25 12.15 -18.35
CA TYR A 56 17.33 13.05 -18.73
C TYR A 56 18.06 13.60 -17.49
N GLN A 57 19.33 13.93 -17.67
CA GLN A 57 20.09 14.81 -16.78
C GLN A 57 20.57 16.03 -17.55
N GLN A 58 20.59 17.19 -16.89
CA GLN A 58 21.23 18.38 -17.45
C GLN A 58 22.75 18.24 -17.33
N ARG A 59 23.46 18.40 -18.44
CA ARG A 59 24.93 18.40 -18.50
C ARG A 59 25.40 19.66 -19.20
N MET A 60 26.53 20.19 -18.76
CA MET A 60 27.26 21.20 -19.52
C MET A 60 28.04 20.50 -20.62
N ASP A 61 27.92 20.97 -21.86
CA ASP A 61 28.80 20.52 -22.93
C ASP A 61 30.20 21.16 -22.84
N ALA A 62 31.10 20.79 -23.76
CA ALA A 62 32.46 21.33 -23.81
C ALA A 62 32.53 22.85 -24.08
N HIS A 63 31.42 23.45 -24.51
CA HIS A 63 31.30 24.88 -24.83
C HIS A 63 30.56 25.66 -23.72
N GLY A 64 30.13 24.99 -22.65
CA GLY A 64 29.42 25.58 -21.52
C GLY A 64 27.91 25.74 -21.72
N GLU A 65 27.33 25.12 -22.74
CA GLU A 65 25.88 25.12 -22.99
C GLU A 65 25.21 23.96 -22.24
N GLN A 66 24.01 24.21 -21.72
CA GLN A 66 23.21 23.17 -21.08
C GLN A 66 22.58 22.24 -22.12
N GLN A 67 22.96 20.97 -22.07
CA GLN A 67 22.37 19.91 -22.88
C GLN A 67 21.65 18.88 -22.01
N ARG A 68 20.61 18.25 -22.56
CA ARG A 68 19.94 17.11 -21.94
C ARG A 68 20.62 15.83 -22.40
N ALA A 69 21.25 15.12 -21.48
CA ALA A 69 21.76 13.78 -21.73
C ALA A 69 20.69 12.76 -21.33
N ALA A 70 20.34 11.84 -22.24
CA ALA A 70 19.43 10.76 -21.93
C ALA A 70 20.06 9.81 -20.90
N VAL A 71 19.23 9.28 -20.01
CA VAL A 71 19.60 8.32 -18.96
C VAL A 71 18.73 7.09 -19.13
N SER A 72 19.34 5.98 -19.51
CA SER A 72 18.66 4.70 -19.74
C SER A 72 19.03 3.66 -18.68
N HIS A 73 20.25 3.72 -18.18
CA HIS A 73 20.79 2.77 -17.23
C HIS A 73 21.34 3.48 -15.99
N LEU A 74 21.51 2.73 -14.91
CA LEU A 74 22.04 3.25 -13.65
C LEU A 74 23.45 3.84 -13.82
N GLU A 75 24.25 3.25 -14.70
CA GLU A 75 25.60 3.71 -15.05
C GLU A 75 25.63 5.05 -15.79
N ASP A 76 24.52 5.45 -16.43
CA ASP A 76 24.39 6.76 -17.07
C ASP A 76 24.15 7.88 -16.05
N VAL A 77 23.76 7.55 -14.82
CA VAL A 77 23.37 8.53 -13.79
C VAL A 77 24.61 9.16 -13.17
N GLN A 78 24.81 10.45 -13.43
CA GLN A 78 25.87 11.23 -12.79
C GLN A 78 25.46 11.68 -11.38
N GLN A 79 26.40 11.58 -10.44
CA GLN A 79 26.23 12.06 -9.07
C GLN A 79 26.00 13.58 -9.03
N GLY A 80 25.18 14.05 -8.09
CA GLY A 80 24.97 15.47 -7.83
C GLY A 80 23.97 16.19 -8.76
N THR A 81 23.57 15.59 -9.87
CA THR A 81 22.60 16.18 -10.82
C THR A 81 21.28 15.40 -10.79
N PRO A 82 20.12 16.05 -10.52
CA PRO A 82 18.84 15.34 -10.50
C PRO A 82 18.48 14.75 -11.87
N VAL A 83 17.75 13.63 -11.86
CA VAL A 83 17.17 13.02 -13.05
C VAL A 83 15.74 13.53 -13.22
N ILE A 84 15.42 14.03 -14.40
CA ILE A 84 14.09 14.49 -14.78
C ILE A 84 13.47 13.55 -15.81
N ASP A 85 12.15 13.46 -15.82
CA ASP A 85 11.41 12.74 -16.86
C ASP A 85 11.16 13.61 -18.12
N ASP A 86 10.44 13.05 -19.08
CA ASP A 86 10.04 13.70 -20.33
C ASP A 86 9.10 14.90 -20.12
N GLN A 87 8.42 14.96 -18.98
CA GLN A 87 7.54 16.06 -18.58
C GLN A 87 8.32 17.17 -17.85
N GLY A 88 9.59 16.94 -17.52
CA GLY A 88 10.43 17.87 -16.79
C GLY A 88 10.26 17.78 -15.27
N GLU A 89 9.53 16.78 -14.77
CA GLU A 89 9.37 16.51 -13.35
C GLU A 89 10.59 15.76 -12.80
N VAL A 90 10.93 16.02 -11.53
CA VAL A 90 12.08 15.37 -10.89
C VAL A 90 11.72 13.93 -10.55
N ALA A 91 12.24 12.98 -11.33
CA ALA A 91 12.11 11.55 -11.07
C ALA A 91 13.03 11.10 -9.93
N VAL A 92 14.28 11.63 -9.89
CA VAL A 92 15.28 11.31 -8.85
C VAL A 92 16.01 12.57 -8.42
N THR A 93 16.04 12.85 -7.12
CA THR A 93 16.81 13.98 -6.56
C THR A 93 18.29 13.66 -6.48
N ALA A 94 19.15 14.68 -6.51
CA ALA A 94 20.61 14.50 -6.34
C ALA A 94 20.99 13.73 -5.06
N SER A 95 20.20 13.87 -4.00
CA SER A 95 20.40 13.16 -2.72
C SER A 95 20.01 11.67 -2.76
N GLN A 96 19.18 11.25 -3.72
CA GLN A 96 18.77 9.85 -3.88
C GLN A 96 19.76 9.04 -4.72
N ILE A 97 20.55 9.71 -5.58
CA ILE A 97 21.47 9.06 -6.53
C ILE A 97 22.46 8.09 -5.88
N PRO A 98 23.08 8.38 -4.72
CA PRO A 98 23.97 7.43 -4.05
C PRO A 98 23.30 6.14 -3.59
N PHE A 99 21.96 6.11 -3.53
CA PHE A 99 21.16 5.00 -3.02
C PHE A 99 20.39 4.27 -4.12
N LEU A 100 20.71 4.55 -5.38
CA LEU A 100 20.08 3.89 -6.52
C LEU A 100 20.61 2.47 -6.72
N CYS A 101 19.73 1.58 -7.15
CA CYS A 101 20.06 0.18 -7.42
C CYS A 101 19.20 -0.37 -8.58
N SER A 102 19.76 -1.32 -9.33
CA SER A 102 19.10 -1.96 -10.47
C SER A 102 18.12 -3.07 -10.09
N ALA A 103 18.11 -3.47 -8.82
CA ALA A 103 17.19 -4.46 -8.27
C ALA A 103 16.51 -3.89 -7.03
N SER A 104 15.25 -4.29 -6.80
CA SER A 104 14.54 -3.85 -5.62
C SER A 104 15.28 -4.31 -4.35
N PRO A 105 15.61 -3.39 -3.42
CA PRO A 105 16.30 -3.76 -2.19
C PRO A 105 15.39 -4.49 -1.17
N TYR A 106 14.09 -4.62 -1.47
CA TYR A 106 13.10 -5.23 -0.59
C TYR A 106 12.27 -6.29 -1.31
N PRO A 107 11.69 -7.26 -0.59
CA PRO A 107 10.76 -8.25 -1.13
C PRO A 107 9.38 -7.61 -1.39
N VAL A 108 9.31 -6.70 -2.36
CA VAL A 108 8.12 -5.87 -2.64
C VAL A 108 6.89 -6.70 -2.95
N ARG A 109 7.06 -7.78 -3.70
CA ARG A 109 5.97 -8.69 -4.08
C ARG A 109 5.36 -9.32 -2.84
N ALA A 110 6.20 -9.81 -1.93
CA ALA A 110 5.74 -10.33 -0.65
C ALA A 110 5.11 -9.27 0.27
N ILE A 111 5.61 -8.02 0.26
CA ILE A 111 4.97 -6.91 0.98
C ILE A 111 3.55 -6.68 0.45
N GLU A 112 3.36 -6.70 -0.87
CA GLU A 112 2.04 -6.56 -1.51
C GLU A 112 1.09 -7.71 -1.12
N VAL A 113 1.59 -8.95 -1.07
CA VAL A 113 0.84 -10.12 -0.58
C VAL A 113 0.35 -9.90 0.86
N ILE A 114 1.23 -9.43 1.75
CA ILE A 114 0.88 -9.12 3.14
C ILE A 114 -0.18 -8.02 3.16
N GLU A 115 0.02 -6.92 2.42
CA GLU A 115 -0.87 -5.77 2.42
C GLU A 115 -2.29 -6.17 2.05
N ARG A 116 -2.45 -6.95 0.97
CA ARG A 116 -3.76 -7.46 0.54
C ARG A 116 -4.41 -8.36 1.56
N THR A 117 -3.62 -9.23 2.18
CA THR A 117 -4.13 -10.11 3.23
C THR A 117 -4.64 -9.30 4.42
N LEU A 118 -3.94 -8.23 4.80
CA LEU A 118 -4.39 -7.36 5.89
C LEU A 118 -5.62 -6.54 5.50
N ARG A 119 -5.71 -6.04 4.26
CA ARG A 119 -6.92 -5.37 3.75
C ARG A 119 -8.13 -6.30 3.80
N GLU A 120 -7.97 -7.54 3.37
CA GLU A 120 -9.05 -8.52 3.40
C GLU A 120 -9.48 -8.84 4.83
N VAL A 121 -8.54 -8.99 5.76
CA VAL A 121 -8.88 -9.15 7.19
C VAL A 121 -9.70 -7.96 7.68
N LEU A 122 -9.26 -6.72 7.44
CA LEU A 122 -9.95 -5.52 7.92
C LEU A 122 -11.32 -5.31 7.29
N ARG A 123 -11.51 -5.74 6.03
CA ARG A 123 -12.81 -5.68 5.34
C ARG A 123 -13.92 -6.36 6.14
N HIS A 124 -13.63 -7.53 6.73
CA HIS A 124 -14.59 -8.27 7.54
C HIS A 124 -14.99 -7.59 8.87
N TYR A 125 -14.24 -6.58 9.33
CA TYR A 125 -14.52 -5.88 10.58
C TYR A 125 -15.27 -4.55 10.38
N GLY A 126 -15.42 -4.08 9.13
CA GLY A 126 -16.08 -2.82 8.80
C GLY A 126 -17.48 -2.93 8.19
N ASP A 127 -17.89 -4.12 7.74
CA ASP A 127 -19.16 -4.32 7.03
C ASP A 127 -20.04 -5.41 7.69
N PRO A 128 -21.20 -5.05 8.29
CA PRO A 128 -22.11 -6.00 8.92
C PRO A 128 -22.82 -6.92 7.92
N ASP A 129 -22.93 -6.54 6.65
CA ASP A 129 -23.56 -7.33 5.60
C ASP A 129 -22.56 -8.26 4.88
N ASP A 130 -21.25 -8.05 5.07
CA ASP A 130 -20.17 -8.80 4.43
C ASP A 130 -19.85 -10.16 5.10
N ARG A 131 -20.87 -10.80 5.66
CA ARG A 131 -20.81 -12.20 6.13
C ARG A 131 -20.81 -13.22 4.97
N ARG A 132 -20.79 -12.76 3.71
CA ARG A 132 -21.10 -13.59 2.54
C ARG A 132 -20.29 -13.32 1.27
N LEU A 133 -19.25 -12.48 1.28
CA LEU A 133 -18.30 -12.57 0.19
C LEU A 133 -17.38 -13.76 0.44
N ASN A 134 -17.85 -14.90 -0.05
CA ASN A 134 -17.08 -16.10 -0.31
C ASN A 134 -16.10 -15.78 -1.46
N THR A 135 -15.27 -14.76 -1.28
CA THR A 135 -14.22 -14.39 -2.21
C THR A 135 -13.30 -15.59 -2.26
N ASP A 136 -13.24 -16.25 -3.41
CA ASP A 136 -12.31 -17.34 -3.65
C ASP A 136 -10.91 -16.88 -3.19
N PRO A 137 -10.27 -17.55 -2.21
CA PRO A 137 -8.97 -17.15 -1.71
C PRO A 137 -7.93 -16.97 -2.82
N CYS A 138 -8.05 -17.73 -3.91
CA CYS A 138 -7.20 -17.57 -5.10
C CYS A 138 -7.38 -16.21 -5.75
N SER A 139 -8.62 -15.70 -5.81
CA SER A 139 -8.94 -14.42 -6.45
C SER A 139 -8.25 -13.21 -5.81
N LEU A 140 -7.86 -13.30 -4.53
CA LEU A 140 -7.13 -12.24 -3.82
C LEU A 140 -5.70 -12.04 -4.36
N TYR A 141 -5.11 -13.08 -4.95
CA TYR A 141 -3.70 -13.11 -5.34
C TYR A 141 -3.46 -13.34 -6.84
N LEU A 142 -4.51 -13.41 -7.67
CA LEU A 142 -4.41 -13.79 -9.10
C LEU A 142 -3.39 -12.98 -9.91
N ASP A 143 -3.32 -11.68 -9.68
CA ASP A 143 -2.40 -10.75 -10.37
C ASP A 143 -1.01 -10.67 -9.70
N LEU A 144 -0.83 -11.29 -8.53
CA LEU A 144 0.47 -11.45 -7.87
C LEU A 144 1.13 -12.78 -8.20
N LEU A 145 0.35 -13.79 -8.60
CA LEU A 145 0.81 -15.11 -9.01
C LEU A 145 1.09 -15.15 -10.52
N ARG A 146 2.11 -15.90 -10.91
CA ARG A 146 2.35 -16.19 -12.34
C ARG A 146 1.16 -16.96 -12.90
N PRO A 147 0.82 -16.77 -14.20
CA PRO A 147 -0.36 -17.36 -14.82
C PRO A 147 -0.50 -18.86 -14.59
N GLU A 148 0.60 -19.60 -14.65
CA GLU A 148 0.66 -21.06 -14.48
C GLU A 148 0.29 -21.55 -13.06
N TRP A 149 0.37 -20.68 -12.04
CA TRP A 149 0.16 -21.03 -10.63
C TRP A 149 -1.14 -20.46 -10.04
N ARG A 150 -1.94 -19.75 -10.83
CA ARG A 150 -3.13 -18.99 -10.37
C ARG A 150 -4.24 -19.83 -9.75
N HIS A 151 -4.28 -21.13 -10.04
CA HIS A 151 -5.32 -22.04 -9.59
C HIS A 151 -4.84 -23.02 -8.51
N GLU A 152 -3.57 -22.92 -8.09
CA GLU A 152 -2.99 -23.83 -7.10
C GLU A 152 -3.32 -23.37 -5.67
N LEU A 153 -4.31 -24.02 -5.08
CA LEU A 153 -4.77 -23.74 -3.71
C LEU A 153 -3.64 -23.89 -2.67
N GLU A 154 -2.71 -24.82 -2.89
CA GLU A 154 -1.59 -25.06 -1.97
C GLU A 154 -0.71 -23.82 -1.78
N ILE A 155 -0.54 -23.01 -2.84
CA ILE A 155 0.25 -21.77 -2.78
C ILE A 155 -0.47 -20.74 -1.92
N VAL A 156 -1.79 -20.64 -2.09
CA VAL A 156 -2.63 -19.72 -1.30
C VAL A 156 -2.64 -20.13 0.17
N ASP A 157 -2.76 -21.41 0.46
CA ASP A 157 -2.69 -21.93 1.83
C ASP A 157 -1.35 -21.63 2.49
N GLN A 158 -0.24 -21.77 1.75
CA GLN A 158 1.09 -21.39 2.22
C GLN A 158 1.20 -19.88 2.49
N ILE A 159 0.66 -19.03 1.61
CA ILE A 159 0.59 -17.58 1.85
C ILE A 159 -0.14 -17.32 3.16
N LEU A 160 -1.35 -17.87 3.32
CA LEU A 160 -2.19 -17.65 4.49
C LEU A 160 -1.55 -18.16 5.78
N LEU A 161 -0.80 -19.25 5.71
CA LEU A 161 -0.02 -19.79 6.82
C LEU A 161 1.11 -18.83 7.22
N LEU A 162 1.90 -18.35 6.24
CA LEU A 162 3.05 -17.47 6.49
C LEU A 162 2.64 -16.11 7.06
N VAL A 163 1.48 -15.58 6.65
CA VAL A 163 0.95 -14.30 7.15
C VAL A 163 0.04 -14.45 8.37
N SER A 164 -0.19 -15.68 8.86
CA SER A 164 -1.14 -15.95 9.95
C SER A 164 -0.87 -15.16 11.23
N GLY A 165 0.39 -15.00 11.63
CA GLY A 165 0.77 -14.21 12.80
C GLY A 165 0.37 -12.74 12.68
N LEU A 166 0.61 -12.13 11.51
CA LEU A 166 0.20 -10.76 11.22
C LEU A 166 -1.32 -10.64 11.20
N ARG A 167 -2.04 -11.61 10.61
CA ARG A 167 -3.50 -11.63 10.62
C ARG A 167 -4.05 -11.64 12.04
N SER A 168 -3.50 -12.49 12.92
CA SER A 168 -3.92 -12.56 14.32
C SER A 168 -3.70 -11.24 15.06
N GLN A 169 -2.53 -10.61 14.87
CA GLN A 169 -2.23 -9.31 15.45
C GLN A 169 -3.22 -8.23 14.98
N VAL A 170 -3.56 -8.21 13.69
CA VAL A 170 -4.54 -7.27 13.14
C VAL A 170 -5.95 -7.53 13.67
N LYS A 171 -6.37 -8.80 13.79
CA LYS A 171 -7.67 -9.16 14.36
C LYS A 171 -7.80 -8.72 15.82
N GLU A 172 -6.77 -8.95 16.63
CA GLU A 172 -6.74 -8.51 18.03
C GLU A 172 -6.82 -6.99 18.13
N PHE A 173 -6.09 -6.28 17.27
CA PHE A 173 -6.13 -4.82 17.22
C PHE A 173 -7.48 -4.27 16.76
N ALA A 174 -8.04 -4.83 15.68
CA ALA A 174 -9.28 -4.38 15.07
C ALA A 174 -10.46 -4.47 16.04
N GLY A 175 -10.46 -5.47 16.93
CA GLY A 175 -11.52 -5.70 17.90
C GLY A 175 -12.83 -6.14 17.23
N HIS A 176 -13.94 -6.05 17.95
CA HIS A 176 -15.28 -6.41 17.43
C HIS A 176 -16.25 -5.21 17.47
N ASP A 177 -15.72 -3.99 17.66
CA ASP A 177 -16.54 -2.79 17.77
C ASP A 177 -16.99 -2.33 16.37
N ARG A 178 -18.30 -2.28 16.19
CA ARG A 178 -18.95 -1.96 14.91
C ARG A 178 -18.93 -0.46 14.60
N TRP A 179 -18.53 0.37 15.55
CA TRP A 179 -18.47 1.82 15.38
C TRP A 179 -17.08 2.28 14.95
N ILE A 180 -16.14 1.34 14.85
CA ILE A 180 -14.77 1.62 14.44
C ILE A 180 -14.61 1.28 12.96
N ILE A 181 -14.11 2.25 12.21
CA ILE A 181 -13.60 2.06 10.85
C ILE A 181 -12.09 1.93 10.90
N HIS A 182 -11.54 1.11 10.00
CA HIS A 182 -10.11 0.84 9.94
C HIS A 182 -9.53 1.32 8.62
N PHE A 183 -8.38 1.98 8.69
CA PHE A 183 -7.62 2.41 7.52
C PHE A 183 -6.29 1.68 7.51
N LEU A 184 -5.96 1.03 6.38
CA LEU A 184 -4.61 0.53 6.14
C LEU A 184 -3.89 1.47 5.18
N ARG A 185 -2.73 1.98 5.60
CA ARG A 185 -1.80 2.70 4.74
C ARG A 185 -0.41 2.13 4.81
N ARG A 186 0.29 2.14 3.67
CA ARG A 186 1.70 1.80 3.58
C ARG A 186 2.54 3.07 3.62
N GLN A 187 3.54 3.12 4.49
CA GLN A 187 4.54 4.18 4.53
C GLN A 187 5.91 3.56 4.32
N ARG A 188 6.46 3.74 3.11
CA ARG A 188 7.65 3.01 2.63
C ARG A 188 7.42 1.49 2.69
N THR A 189 8.10 0.80 3.60
CA THR A 189 7.97 -0.65 3.84
C THR A 189 7.09 -0.97 5.05
N THR A 190 6.72 0.02 5.86
CA THR A 190 5.92 -0.16 7.07
C THR A 190 4.43 -0.13 6.75
N MET A 191 3.66 -0.98 7.40
CA MET A 191 2.20 -0.97 7.34
C MET A 191 1.63 -0.32 8.60
N ILE A 192 0.70 0.60 8.43
CA ILE A 192 0.07 1.33 9.53
C ILE A 192 -1.43 1.11 9.41
N ILE A 193 -2.03 0.57 10.46
CA ILE A 193 -3.47 0.40 10.58
C ILE A 193 -3.98 1.41 11.59
N GLU A 194 -4.95 2.22 11.20
CA GLU A 194 -5.52 3.28 12.03
C GLU A 194 -6.99 2.96 12.32
N GLN A 195 -7.41 3.14 13.56
CA GLN A 195 -8.80 3.06 13.99
C GLN A 195 -9.37 4.48 14.08
N SER A 196 -10.58 4.66 13.57
CA SER A 196 -11.37 5.87 13.77
C SER A 196 -12.82 5.54 14.09
N ILE A 197 -13.57 6.49 14.66
CA ILE A 197 -15.01 6.36 14.86
C ILE A 197 -15.73 6.67 13.54
N ASP A 198 -16.71 5.84 13.20
CA ASP A 198 -17.68 6.18 12.16
C ASP A 198 -18.62 7.29 12.66
N TRP A 199 -18.26 8.53 12.38
CA TRP A 199 -19.05 9.70 12.78
C TRP A 199 -20.45 9.74 12.15
N ARG A 200 -20.70 8.99 11.07
CA ARG A 200 -22.05 8.90 10.49
C ARG A 200 -23.01 8.20 11.45
N ILE A 201 -22.51 7.17 12.15
CA ILE A 201 -23.28 6.47 13.18
C ILE A 201 -23.56 7.40 14.35
N VAL A 202 -22.55 8.16 14.80
CA VAL A 202 -22.71 9.14 15.89
C VAL A 202 -23.72 10.23 15.50
N GLN A 203 -23.63 10.76 14.29
CA GLN A 203 -24.58 11.76 13.78
C GLN A 203 -26.01 11.20 13.67
N TYR A 204 -26.17 9.97 13.18
CA TYR A 204 -27.47 9.31 13.13
C TYR A 204 -28.12 9.20 14.52
N TYR A 205 -27.35 8.76 15.53
CA TYR A 205 -27.88 8.65 16.89
C TYR A 205 -28.22 10.00 17.50
N ARG A 206 -27.41 11.04 17.28
CA ARG A 206 -27.74 12.42 17.70
C ARG A 206 -29.06 12.89 17.10
N LEU A 207 -29.18 12.81 15.78
CA LEU A 207 -30.39 13.25 15.07
C LEU A 207 -31.62 12.46 15.52
N ARG A 208 -31.49 11.15 15.72
CA ARG A 208 -32.57 10.28 16.21
C ARG A 208 -33.02 10.68 17.62
N ASP A 209 -32.08 11.01 18.49
CA ASP A 209 -32.38 11.37 19.88
C ASP A 209 -33.00 12.79 19.95
N GLU A 210 -32.52 13.75 19.15
CA GLU A 210 -33.16 15.06 18.95
C GLU A 210 -34.62 14.92 18.47
N LEU A 211 -34.87 14.12 17.42
CA LEU A 211 -36.23 13.86 16.92
C LEU A 211 -37.15 13.18 17.97
N ARG A 212 -36.57 12.38 18.89
CA ARG A 212 -37.34 11.74 19.98
C ARG A 212 -37.68 12.70 21.10
N GLU A 213 -36.83 13.69 21.35
CA GLU A 213 -37.10 14.76 22.31
C GLU A 213 -38.19 15.70 21.76
N GLU A 214 -38.09 16.12 20.49
CA GLU A 214 -39.13 16.92 19.81
C GLU A 214 -40.51 16.22 19.82
N ALA A 215 -40.55 14.90 19.55
CA ALA A 215 -41.77 14.12 19.59
C ALA A 215 -42.37 13.93 21.00
N ARG A 216 -41.59 14.12 22.07
CA ARG A 216 -42.07 14.10 23.46
C ARG A 216 -42.59 15.46 23.91
N GLU A 217 -42.08 16.54 23.32
CA GLU A 217 -42.47 17.92 23.62
C GLU A 217 -43.72 18.39 22.84
N GLN A 218 -44.19 17.61 21.87
CA GLN A 218 -45.51 17.76 21.24
C GLN A 218 -46.52 16.78 21.88
N PRO A 219 -47.15 17.10 23.02
CA PRO A 219 -48.26 16.30 23.51
C PRO A 219 -49.43 16.45 22.53
N ASP A 220 -50.08 15.32 22.22
CA ASP A 220 -51.26 15.23 21.37
C ASP A 220 -52.21 16.43 21.58
N GLY A 221 -52.32 17.27 20.53
CA GLY A 221 -53.35 18.31 20.43
C GLY A 221 -54.69 17.72 20.01
#